data_AF-A0AAW4J1M6-F1
#
_entry.id   AF-A0AAW4J1M6-F1
#
_cell.length_a   1.000
_cell.length_b   1.000
_cell.length_c   1.000
_cell.angle_alpha   90.00
_cell.angle_beta   90.00
_cell.angle_gamma   90.00
#
_symmetry.space_group_name_H-M   'P 1'
#
loop_
_entity.id
_entity.type
_entity.pdbx_description
1 polymer ?
#
loop_
_entity_poly.entity_id
_entity_poly.type
_entity_poly.pdbx_seq_one_letter_code
_entity_poly.pdbx_strand_id
1 'polypeptide(L)'
;MKSYISTKLVKAKPMTRGEYNKHRGWDIPKNENPDDEGYLIQYPDGYISWCPKKQFEESNLKVDDNKNLPSGVSIGSKMVDDFIKEVHVSTLGDKTTLVRAILVNGFEIVESTGCVDKANYSEDIGTEICLNKIKDKIWYLLGFLLQTAYNGVN
;
A
#
# COMPACT_ATOMS: atom_id res chain seq x y z
N MET A 1 5.06 13.68 23.99
CA MET A 1 4.30 12.72 23.16
C MET A 1 5.24 11.60 22.75
N LYS A 2 4.75 10.39 22.49
CA LYS A 2 5.53 9.28 21.93
C LYS A 2 4.96 8.93 20.55
N SER A 3 5.80 8.47 19.64
CA SER A 3 5.42 8.08 18.27
C SER A 3 5.14 6.58 18.20
N TYR A 4 4.15 6.20 17.39
CA TYR A 4 3.74 4.82 17.16
C TYR A 4 3.46 4.61 15.67
N ILE A 5 3.77 3.42 15.15
CA ILE A 5 3.33 2.98 13.82
C ILE A 5 2.10 2.08 14.04
N SER A 6 1.01 2.36 13.33
CA SER A 6 -0.21 1.56 13.42
C SER A 6 -0.66 1.08 12.05
N THR A 7 -0.91 -0.21 11.94
CA THR A 7 -1.56 -0.83 10.79
C THR A 7 -2.73 -1.65 11.31
N LYS A 8 -3.92 -1.49 10.71
CA LYS A 8 -5.14 -2.21 11.11
C LYS A 8 -5.88 -2.65 9.86
N LEU A 9 -6.37 -3.88 9.85
CA LEU A 9 -7.30 -4.33 8.83
C LEU A 9 -8.72 -3.85 9.18
N VAL A 10 -9.23 -2.89 8.41
CA VAL A 10 -10.52 -2.23 8.67
C VAL A 10 -11.44 -2.32 7.45
N LYS A 11 -12.74 -2.25 7.69
CA LYS A 11 -13.73 -2.03 6.63
C LYS A 11 -14.07 -0.55 6.56
N ALA A 12 -14.18 -0.01 5.35
CA ALA A 12 -14.53 1.38 5.16
C ALA A 12 -15.61 1.53 4.08
N LYS A 13 -16.53 2.46 4.28
CA LYS A 13 -17.48 2.90 3.24
C LYS A 13 -17.55 4.43 3.21
N PRO A 14 -17.72 5.05 2.03
CA PRO A 14 -17.93 6.49 1.94
C PRO A 14 -19.10 6.94 2.81
N MET A 15 -18.89 8.01 3.56
CA MET A 15 -19.88 8.64 4.43
C MET A 15 -19.43 10.07 4.73
N THR A 16 -20.30 11.05 4.55
CA THR A 16 -20.02 12.44 4.94
C THR A 16 -19.94 12.59 6.45
N ARG A 17 -19.29 13.66 6.94
CA ARG A 17 -19.26 13.95 8.38
C ARG A 17 -20.67 14.10 8.97
N GLY A 18 -21.58 14.73 8.25
CA GLY A 18 -22.95 14.96 8.70
C GLY A 18 -23.75 13.66 8.83
N GLU A 19 -23.63 12.76 7.85
CA GLU A 19 -24.24 11.43 7.92
C GLU A 19 -23.69 10.62 9.10
N TYR A 20 -22.39 10.69 9.35
CA TYR A 20 -21.76 10.01 10.48
C TYR A 20 -22.26 10.53 11.84
N ASN A 21 -22.28 11.85 12.03
CA ASN A 21 -22.78 12.45 13.27
C ASN A 21 -24.25 12.10 13.50
N LYS A 22 -25.09 12.18 12.45
CA LYS A 22 -26.48 11.73 12.51
C LYS A 22 -26.61 10.25 12.89
N HIS A 23 -25.77 9.38 12.34
CA HIS A 23 -25.74 7.95 12.69
C HIS A 23 -25.38 7.71 14.16
N ARG A 24 -24.52 8.54 14.75
CA ARG A 24 -24.12 8.49 16.18
C ARG A 24 -25.09 9.23 17.11
N GLY A 25 -26.03 10.00 16.59
CA GLY A 25 -26.88 10.90 17.38
C GLY A 25 -26.11 12.08 17.97
N TRP A 26 -25.06 12.52 17.30
CA TRP A 26 -24.20 13.64 17.73
C TRP A 26 -24.56 14.93 17.01
N ASP A 27 -24.46 16.04 17.74
CA ASP A 27 -24.51 17.36 17.14
C ASP A 27 -23.21 17.65 16.40
N ILE A 28 -23.33 18.28 15.23
CA ILE A 28 -22.17 18.69 14.43
C ILE A 28 -21.63 19.99 15.03
N PRO A 29 -20.33 20.06 15.40
CA PRO A 29 -19.71 21.29 15.86
C PRO A 29 -19.90 22.43 14.86
N LYS A 30 -20.18 23.65 15.34
CA LYS A 30 -20.49 24.82 14.48
C LYS A 30 -19.37 25.18 13.48
N ASN A 31 -18.15 24.76 13.77
CA ASN A 31 -16.95 25.02 12.96
C ASN A 31 -16.60 23.84 12.03
N GLU A 32 -17.45 22.82 11.93
CA GLU A 32 -17.25 21.68 11.04
C GLU A 32 -18.29 21.68 9.93
N ASN A 33 -17.84 21.37 8.72
CA ASN A 33 -18.70 21.23 7.56
C ASN A 33 -19.36 19.83 7.55
N PRO A 34 -20.70 19.71 7.53
CA PRO A 34 -21.39 18.43 7.42
C PRO A 34 -21.10 17.70 6.10
N ASP A 35 -20.83 18.44 5.02
CA ASP A 35 -20.66 17.88 3.68
C ASP A 35 -19.22 17.38 3.41
N ASP A 36 -18.34 17.46 4.40
CA ASP A 36 -16.97 16.95 4.26
C ASP A 36 -16.99 15.45 3.93
N GLU A 37 -16.37 15.12 2.79
CA GLU A 37 -16.23 13.74 2.35
C GLU A 37 -15.32 12.95 3.30
N GLY A 38 -15.71 11.71 3.57
CA GLY A 38 -14.91 10.81 4.38
C GLY A 38 -15.41 9.38 4.31
N TYR A 39 -14.95 8.60 5.28
CA TYR A 39 -15.27 7.20 5.40
C TYR A 39 -15.75 6.90 6.81
N LEU A 40 -16.86 6.16 6.91
CA LEU A 40 -17.13 5.37 8.10
C LEU A 40 -16.16 4.19 8.10
N ILE A 41 -15.42 4.04 9.17
CA ILE A 41 -14.48 2.94 9.39
C ILE A 41 -15.06 2.02 10.47
N GLN A 42 -15.06 0.72 10.20
CA GLN A 42 -15.44 -0.32 11.15
C GLN A 42 -14.26 -1.24 11.41
N TYR A 43 -13.95 -1.43 12.70
CA TYR A 43 -12.88 -2.28 13.19
C TYR A 43 -13.40 -3.70 13.50
N PRO A 44 -12.51 -4.70 13.62
CA PRO A 44 -12.92 -6.08 13.90
C PRO A 44 -13.70 -6.26 15.21
N ASP A 45 -13.44 -5.43 16.22
CA ASP A 45 -14.13 -5.43 17.51
C ASP A 45 -15.51 -4.74 17.48
N GLY A 46 -15.92 -4.22 16.32
CA GLY A 46 -17.16 -3.48 16.14
C GLY A 46 -17.06 -1.99 16.47
N TYR A 47 -15.90 -1.50 16.93
CA TYR A 47 -15.69 -0.06 17.06
C TYR A 47 -15.86 0.61 15.69
N ILE A 48 -16.47 1.81 15.69
CA ILE A 48 -16.64 2.61 14.49
C ILE A 48 -16.09 4.02 14.67
N SER A 49 -15.41 4.51 13.64
CA SER A 49 -14.88 5.88 13.57
C SER A 49 -15.21 6.52 12.22
N TRP A 50 -14.91 7.81 12.10
CA TRP A 50 -14.97 8.53 10.83
C TRP A 50 -13.61 9.16 10.54
N CYS A 51 -13.17 9.09 9.29
CA CYS A 51 -11.93 9.69 8.82
C CYS A 51 -12.20 10.52 7.56
N PRO A 52 -11.69 11.75 7.44
CA PRO A 52 -11.87 12.50 6.21
C PRO A 52 -11.14 11.82 5.04
N LYS A 53 -11.70 12.00 3.84
CA LYS A 53 -11.38 11.20 2.64
C LYS A 53 -9.90 11.20 2.32
N LYS A 54 -9.30 12.38 2.25
CA LYS A 54 -7.88 12.56 1.93
C LYS A 54 -6.98 11.79 2.89
N GLN A 55 -7.18 11.96 4.20
CA GLN A 55 -6.40 11.27 5.23
C GLN A 55 -6.56 9.76 5.15
N PHE A 56 -7.76 9.27 4.84
CA PHE A 56 -8.02 7.84 4.67
C PHE A 56 -7.30 7.28 3.44
N GLU A 57 -7.48 7.90 2.27
CA GLU A 57 -6.91 7.44 1.00
C GLU A 57 -5.37 7.52 0.98
N GLU A 58 -4.76 8.51 1.66
CA GLU A 58 -3.30 8.66 1.74
C GLU A 58 -2.62 7.63 2.65
N SER A 59 -3.33 7.06 3.62
CA SER A 59 -2.75 6.20 4.66
C SER A 59 -3.16 4.74 4.60
N ASN A 60 -4.10 4.38 3.70
CA ASN A 60 -4.65 3.02 3.63
C ASN A 60 -4.47 2.41 2.23
N LEU A 61 -3.99 1.18 2.21
CA LEU A 61 -3.96 0.36 1.00
C LEU A 61 -5.26 -0.43 0.88
N LYS A 62 -5.97 -0.25 -0.23
CA LYS A 62 -7.11 -1.12 -0.57
C LYS A 62 -6.58 -2.52 -0.94
N VAL A 63 -7.19 -3.54 -0.35
CA VAL A 63 -6.89 -4.96 -0.59
C VAL A 63 -8.07 -5.64 -1.30
N ASP A 64 -7.80 -6.77 -1.96
CA ASP A 64 -8.83 -7.54 -2.64
C ASP A 64 -9.56 -8.48 -1.66
N ASP A 65 -10.89 -8.53 -1.78
CA ASP A 65 -11.72 -9.44 -1.00
C ASP A 65 -11.42 -10.89 -1.39
N ASN A 66 -11.21 -11.73 -0.37
CA ASN A 66 -11.07 -13.17 -0.51
C ASN A 66 -11.75 -13.88 0.65
N LYS A 67 -13.06 -14.13 0.48
CA LYS A 67 -13.93 -14.71 1.51
C LYS A 67 -13.57 -16.14 1.92
N ASN A 68 -12.66 -16.79 1.18
CA ASN A 68 -12.19 -18.14 1.48
C ASN A 68 -11.00 -18.15 2.46
N LEU A 69 -10.41 -16.99 2.76
CA LEU A 69 -9.30 -16.86 3.69
C LEU A 69 -9.79 -16.40 5.08
N PRO A 70 -9.10 -16.79 6.17
CA PRO A 70 -9.42 -16.31 7.52
C PRO A 70 -9.38 -14.78 7.65
N SER A 71 -8.45 -14.11 6.96
CA SER A 71 -8.34 -12.65 6.89
C SER A 71 -9.47 -11.99 6.09
N GLY A 72 -10.20 -12.76 5.28
CA GLY A 72 -11.21 -12.26 4.35
C GLY A 72 -10.66 -11.47 3.16
N VAL A 73 -9.34 -11.31 3.04
CA VAL A 73 -8.66 -10.50 2.02
C VAL A 73 -7.33 -11.12 1.59
N SER A 74 -6.81 -10.73 0.43
CA SER A 74 -5.49 -11.16 -0.07
C SER A 74 -4.73 -10.04 -0.78
N ILE A 75 -3.41 -10.19 -0.84
CA ILE A 75 -2.54 -9.43 -1.76
C ILE A 75 -2.41 -10.24 -3.05
N GLY A 76 -2.76 -9.63 -4.18
CA GLY A 76 -2.66 -10.22 -5.51
C GLY A 76 -1.50 -9.67 -6.34
N SER A 77 -1.18 -10.33 -7.46
CA SER A 77 -0.12 -9.88 -8.39
C SER A 77 -0.37 -8.49 -8.95
N LYS A 78 -1.62 -8.20 -9.31
CA LYS A 78 -2.00 -6.85 -9.77
C LYS A 78 -1.68 -5.78 -8.74
N MET A 79 -1.92 -6.05 -7.45
CA MET A 79 -1.58 -5.10 -6.40
C MET A 79 -0.07 -4.86 -6.32
N VAL A 80 0.74 -5.91 -6.49
CA VAL A 80 2.21 -5.79 -6.50
C VAL A 80 2.69 -4.97 -7.69
N ASP A 81 2.14 -5.23 -8.87
CA ASP A 81 2.45 -4.48 -10.09
C ASP A 81 2.06 -3.00 -9.95
N ASP A 82 0.83 -2.73 -9.51
CA ASP A 82 0.31 -1.37 -9.33
C ASP A 82 1.00 -0.61 -8.17
N PHE A 83 1.71 -1.31 -7.27
CA PHE A 83 2.45 -0.67 -6.19
C PHE A 83 3.75 0.00 -6.67
N ILE A 84 4.22 -0.34 -7.87
CA ILE A 84 5.35 0.33 -8.52
C ILE A 84 4.82 1.58 -9.21
N LYS A 85 5.29 2.74 -8.76
CA LYS A 85 4.89 4.03 -9.31
C LYS A 85 5.76 4.44 -10.50
N GLU A 86 7.07 4.35 -10.32
CA GLU A 86 8.07 4.80 -11.32
C GLU A 86 9.24 3.81 -11.35
N VAL A 87 9.79 3.59 -12.55
CA VAL A 87 10.96 2.72 -12.77
C VAL A 87 12.02 3.50 -13.52
N HIS A 88 13.26 3.44 -13.02
CA HIS A 88 14.43 4.01 -13.66
C HIS A 88 15.44 2.90 -13.91
N VAL A 89 15.93 2.83 -15.14
CA VAL A 89 16.94 1.87 -15.58
C VAL A 89 18.20 2.62 -15.93
N SER A 90 19.35 2.07 -15.55
CA SER A 90 20.64 2.55 -16.02
C SER A 90 21.65 1.40 -16.16
N THR A 91 22.62 1.60 -17.05
CA THR A 91 23.79 0.74 -17.16
C THR A 91 24.92 1.29 -16.27
N LEU A 92 25.43 0.49 -15.34
CA LEU A 92 26.65 0.77 -14.57
C LEU A 92 27.86 0.11 -15.23
N GLY A 93 28.85 0.94 -15.60
CA GLY A 93 29.97 0.47 -16.41
C GLY A 93 29.49 0.11 -17.81
N ASP A 94 29.76 -1.11 -18.26
CA ASP A 94 29.43 -1.54 -19.61
C ASP A 94 28.63 -2.85 -19.70
N LYS A 95 28.28 -3.45 -18.55
CA LYS A 95 27.69 -4.79 -18.52
C LYS A 95 26.80 -5.10 -17.30
N THR A 96 26.44 -4.07 -16.53
CA THR A 96 25.60 -4.22 -15.34
C THR A 96 24.38 -3.33 -15.45
N THR A 97 23.18 -3.92 -15.47
CA THR A 97 21.91 -3.21 -15.39
C THR A 97 21.58 -2.92 -13.93
N LEU A 98 21.22 -1.68 -13.64
CA LEU A 98 20.67 -1.20 -12.38
C LEU A 98 19.23 -0.77 -12.62
N VAL A 99 18.31 -1.23 -11.78
CA VAL A 99 16.90 -0.81 -11.80
C VAL A 99 16.53 -0.26 -10.44
N ARG A 100 15.99 0.97 -10.43
CA ARG A 100 15.42 1.63 -9.27
C ARG A 100 13.91 1.76 -9.48
N ALA A 101 13.13 1.17 -8.58
CA ALA A 101 11.68 1.37 -8.52
C ALA A 101 11.32 2.29 -7.35
N ILE A 102 10.52 3.32 -7.62
CA ILE A 102 9.83 4.12 -6.61
C ILE A 102 8.43 3.52 -6.43
N LEU A 103 8.07 3.19 -5.19
CA LEU A 103 6.76 2.65 -4.85
C LEU A 103 5.74 3.76 -4.64
N VAL A 104 4.45 3.43 -4.62
CA VAL A 104 3.36 4.42 -4.43
C VAL A 104 3.48 5.25 -3.15
N ASN A 105 4.14 4.72 -2.11
CA ASN A 105 4.40 5.42 -0.85
C ASN A 105 5.74 6.18 -0.83
N GLY A 106 6.45 6.25 -1.96
CA GLY A 106 7.75 6.90 -2.09
C GLY A 106 8.94 6.07 -1.61
N PHE A 107 8.73 4.86 -1.09
CA PHE A 107 9.84 3.96 -0.76
C PHE A 107 10.55 3.49 -2.03
N GLU A 108 11.86 3.29 -1.96
CA GLU A 108 12.68 2.93 -3.12
C GLU A 108 13.27 1.54 -2.98
N ILE A 109 13.18 0.75 -4.04
CA ILE A 109 13.85 -0.54 -4.15
C ILE A 109 14.80 -0.47 -5.32
N VAL A 110 16.06 -0.80 -5.06
CA VAL A 110 17.10 -0.90 -6.09
C VAL A 110 17.54 -2.35 -6.23
N GLU A 111 17.65 -2.80 -7.47
CA GLU A 111 18.17 -4.11 -7.85
C GLU A 111 19.18 -3.96 -8.97
N SER A 112 20.09 -4.93 -9.08
CA SER A 112 21.05 -4.97 -10.18
C SER A 112 21.31 -6.39 -10.66
N THR A 113 21.83 -6.48 -11.87
CA THR A 113 22.31 -7.71 -12.49
C THR A 113 23.40 -7.37 -13.49
N GLY A 114 24.37 -8.25 -13.67
CA GLY A 114 25.43 -8.07 -14.65
C GLY A 114 25.77 -9.37 -15.36
N CYS A 115 26.43 -9.24 -16.51
CA CYS A 115 26.95 -10.37 -17.27
C CYS A 115 28.49 -10.42 -17.23
N VAL A 116 29.03 -11.58 -17.59
CA VAL A 116 30.49 -11.78 -17.63
C VAL A 116 31.10 -11.09 -18.85
N ASP A 117 30.53 -11.36 -20.03
CA ASP A 117 30.95 -10.81 -21.31
C ASP A 117 29.99 -9.72 -21.78
N LYS A 118 30.55 -8.56 -22.12
CA LYS A 118 29.83 -7.42 -22.68
C LYS A 118 29.12 -7.74 -23.99
N ALA A 119 29.67 -8.64 -24.81
CA ALA A 119 29.03 -9.05 -26.06
C ALA A 119 27.67 -9.74 -25.83
N ASN A 120 27.45 -10.27 -24.62
CA ASN A 120 26.21 -10.90 -24.20
C ASN A 120 25.35 -9.97 -23.30
N TYR A 121 25.70 -8.69 -23.18
CA TYR A 121 24.95 -7.74 -22.37
C TYR A 121 23.64 -7.33 -23.06
N SER A 122 22.54 -7.31 -22.30
CA SER A 122 21.25 -6.78 -22.71
C SER A 122 20.61 -6.03 -21.55
N GLU A 123 20.39 -4.72 -21.72
CA GLU A 123 19.72 -3.89 -20.72
C GLU A 123 18.27 -4.35 -20.49
N ASP A 124 17.57 -4.77 -21.54
CA ASP A 124 16.19 -5.27 -21.47
C ASP A 124 16.08 -6.54 -20.63
N ILE A 125 16.91 -7.55 -20.90
CA ILE A 125 16.95 -8.81 -20.11
C ILE A 125 17.32 -8.49 -18.66
N GLY A 126 18.31 -7.62 -18.46
CA GLY A 126 18.71 -7.20 -17.12
C GLY A 126 17.59 -6.49 -16.37
N THR A 127 16.81 -5.66 -17.07
CA THR A 127 15.67 -4.93 -16.52
C THR A 127 14.57 -5.88 -16.10
N GLU A 128 14.21 -6.86 -16.94
CA GLU A 128 13.20 -7.86 -16.61
C GLU A 128 13.58 -8.67 -15.36
N ILE A 129 14.84 -9.14 -15.29
CA ILE A 129 15.36 -9.86 -14.12
C ILE A 129 15.24 -9.00 -12.86
N CYS A 130 15.68 -7.75 -12.91
CA CYS A 130 15.62 -6.85 -11.76
C CYS A 130 14.18 -6.50 -11.36
N LEU A 131 13.28 -6.28 -12.32
CA LEU A 131 11.86 -6.02 -12.03
C LEU A 131 11.20 -7.21 -11.34
N ASN A 132 11.50 -8.45 -11.74
CA ASN A 132 10.99 -9.64 -11.06
C ASN A 132 11.46 -9.70 -9.60
N LYS A 133 12.76 -9.46 -9.34
CA LYS A 133 13.29 -9.36 -7.97
C LYS A 133 12.62 -8.26 -7.14
N ILE A 134 12.34 -7.10 -7.76
CA ILE A 134 11.65 -5.99 -7.11
C ILE A 134 10.22 -6.40 -6.75
N LYS A 135 9.49 -7.03 -7.67
CA LYS A 135 8.13 -7.51 -7.42
C LYS A 135 8.08 -8.53 -6.29
N ASP A 136 9.05 -9.45 -6.22
CA ASP A 136 9.16 -10.41 -5.12
C ASP A 136 9.33 -9.70 -3.76
N LYS A 137 10.15 -8.64 -3.70
CA LYS A 137 10.30 -7.82 -2.49
C LYS A 137 9.01 -7.09 -2.12
N ILE A 138 8.32 -6.50 -3.09
CA ILE A 138 7.03 -5.83 -2.84
C ILE A 138 6.02 -6.84 -2.32
N TRP A 139 5.95 -8.03 -2.91
CA TRP A 139 5.08 -9.11 -2.45
C TRP A 139 5.37 -9.48 -0.99
N TYR A 140 6.64 -9.65 -0.64
CA TYR A 140 7.09 -9.92 0.72
C TYR A 140 6.66 -8.79 1.69
N LEU A 141 6.86 -7.52 1.32
CA LEU A 141 6.53 -6.36 2.14
C LEU A 141 5.02 -6.18 2.33
N LEU A 142 4.22 -6.33 1.27
CA LEU A 142 2.76 -6.27 1.36
C LEU A 142 2.19 -7.44 2.15
N GLY A 143 2.78 -8.63 2.03
CA GLY A 143 2.45 -9.78 2.85
C GLY A 143 2.74 -9.53 4.34
N PHE A 144 3.92 -8.99 4.67
CA PHE A 144 4.26 -8.57 6.02
C PHE A 144 3.27 -7.53 6.56
N LEU A 145 2.95 -6.50 5.76
CA LEU A 145 1.99 -5.46 6.14
C LEU A 145 0.61 -6.03 6.45
N LEU A 146 0.09 -6.93 5.60
CA LEU A 146 -1.20 -7.59 5.82
C LEU A 146 -1.17 -8.47 7.07
N GLN A 147 -0.09 -9.23 7.29
CA GLN A 147 0.09 -10.04 8.49
C GLN A 147 0.06 -9.17 9.76
N THR A 148 0.75 -8.03 9.75
CA THR A 148 0.71 -7.04 10.84
C THR A 148 -0.70 -6.47 11.03
N ALA A 149 -1.41 -6.15 9.95
CA ALA A 149 -2.76 -5.61 10.01
C ALA A 149 -3.79 -6.60 10.59
N TYR A 150 -3.62 -7.88 10.28
CA TYR A 150 -4.52 -8.95 10.67
C TYR A 150 -4.26 -9.48 12.09
N ASN A 151 -3.00 -9.70 12.48
CA ASN A 151 -2.64 -10.30 13.76
C ASN A 151 -2.06 -9.32 14.80
N GLY A 152 -1.77 -8.09 14.39
CA GLY A 152 -1.10 -7.10 15.25
C GLY A 152 0.41 -7.32 15.37
N VAL A 153 1.03 -6.58 16.29
CA VAL A 153 2.42 -6.71 16.70
C VAL A 153 2.40 -7.02 18.19
N ASN A 154 2.58 -8.28 18.55
CA ASN A 154 2.43 -8.78 19.92
C ASN A 154 3.69 -9.52 20.34
#